data_AF-A0A8B8DJL5-F1
#
_entry.id   AF-A0A8B8DJL5-F1
#
_cell.length_a   1.000
_cell.length_b   1.000
_cell.length_c   1.000
_cell.angle_alpha   90.00
_cell.angle_beta   90.00
_cell.angle_gamma   90.00
#
_symmetry.space_group_name_H-M   'P 1'
#
loop_
_entity.id
_entity.type
_entity.pdbx_description
1 polymer ?
#
loop_
_entity_poly.entity_id
_entity_poly.type
_entity_poly.pdbx_seq_one_letter_code
_entity_poly.pdbx_strand_id
1 'polypeptide(L)'
;MEDPMYSLQDVIRCDLCETPVPPKHCDICHIHLCEACVWKHYFFKFKDHYIVPFKLRGITPKCTKHSTEICRQLCTTCNIPICPLCVASSEHEQHRQKDILKWFEAKRELMQEDLQDLEKSIYPRYQEAATYIPVHRADVNKRSQKLTTTLDKQGEALHREIDTIIQGMKSDIDDMDAQYIAALDQQEVAINHTIPEIKQVILDLKMLLDTSDFRLVSEYTSRSRNSGTCQLSSK
;
A
#
# COMPACT_ATOMS: atom_id res chain seq x y z
N MET A 1 20.88 21.78 36.03
CA MET A 1 22.12 22.53 35.78
C MET A 1 21.75 23.73 34.97
N GLU A 2 21.63 24.87 35.65
CA GLU A 2 21.50 26.19 35.02
C GLU A 2 22.87 26.55 34.44
N ASP A 3 22.92 26.94 33.17
CA ASP A 3 24.12 27.52 32.57
C ASP A 3 23.95 29.05 32.48
N PRO A 4 24.76 29.83 33.25
CA PRO A 4 24.67 31.27 33.35
C PRO A 4 25.57 31.95 32.31
N MET A 5 25.08 32.10 31.09
CA MET A 5 25.70 32.97 30.07
C MET A 5 24.61 33.73 29.29
N TYR A 6 23.86 34.57 30.00
CA TYR A 6 23.26 35.75 29.36
C TYR A 6 24.42 36.65 28.92
N SER A 7 24.92 36.44 27.71
CA SER A 7 25.74 37.46 27.07
C SER A 7 24.86 38.70 26.96
N LEU A 8 25.25 39.77 27.65
CA LEU A 8 24.72 41.10 27.38
C LEU A 8 25.14 41.41 25.95
N GLN A 9 24.30 41.06 24.97
CA GLN A 9 24.45 41.58 23.62
C GLN A 9 24.50 43.10 23.78
N ASP A 10 25.59 43.72 23.33
CA ASP A 10 25.70 45.18 23.32
C ASP A 10 24.45 45.75 22.66
N VAL A 11 23.62 46.40 23.47
CA VAL A 11 22.38 47.01 23.00
C VAL A 11 22.79 48.02 21.94
N ILE A 12 22.38 47.80 20.69
CA ILE A 12 22.69 48.70 19.57
C ILE A 12 22.33 50.14 19.98
N ARG A 13 23.27 51.08 19.80
CA ARG A 13 23.12 52.48 20.20
C ARG A 13 23.17 53.40 18.99
N CYS A 14 22.67 54.62 19.16
CA CYS A 14 22.85 55.67 18.18
C CYS A 14 24.31 56.12 18.14
N ASP A 15 24.91 56.10 16.96
CA ASP A 15 26.33 56.41 16.78
C ASP A 15 26.69 57.89 17.01
N LEU A 16 25.69 58.76 17.21
CA LEU A 16 25.91 60.20 17.46
C LEU A 16 25.69 60.62 18.92
N CYS A 17 24.96 59.83 19.72
CA CYS A 17 24.57 60.25 21.08
C CYS A 17 24.37 59.09 22.06
N GLU A 18 24.73 57.86 21.67
CA GLU A 18 24.67 56.64 22.50
C GLU A 18 23.26 56.25 22.99
N THR A 19 22.21 56.86 22.44
CA THR A 19 20.81 56.50 22.73
C THR A 19 20.57 55.04 22.34
N PRO A 20 20.10 54.18 23.26
CA PRO A 20 19.89 52.76 22.96
C PRO A 20 18.74 52.56 21.97
N VAL A 21 18.80 51.45 21.22
CA VAL A 21 17.80 50.98 20.25
C VAL A 21 17.39 52.06 19.22
N PRO A 22 18.34 52.58 18.43
CA PRO A 22 18.03 53.54 17.38
C PRO A 22 17.10 52.94 16.31
N PRO A 23 15.96 53.57 15.98
CA PRO A 23 14.99 53.04 15.03
C PRO A 23 15.40 53.23 13.56
N LYS A 24 16.43 54.04 13.26
CA LYS A 24 16.83 54.40 11.90
C LYS A 24 18.28 53.99 11.61
N HIS A 25 18.58 53.81 10.33
CA HIS A 25 19.92 53.54 9.84
C HIS A 25 20.16 54.30 8.53
N CYS A 26 21.38 54.81 8.34
CA CYS A 26 21.81 55.40 7.07
C CYS A 26 22.58 54.36 6.27
N ASP A 27 22.01 53.87 5.16
CA ASP A 27 22.62 52.82 4.33
C ASP A 27 23.89 53.30 3.59
N ILE A 28 24.08 54.62 3.46
CA ILE A 28 25.28 55.20 2.82
C ILE A 28 26.42 55.37 3.82
N CYS A 29 26.11 55.89 5.01
CA CYS A 29 27.13 56.11 6.04
C CYS A 29 27.37 54.88 6.93
N HIS A 30 26.50 53.87 6.82
CA HIS A 30 26.48 52.69 7.66
C HIS A 30 26.44 53.01 9.16
N ILE A 31 25.61 53.99 9.56
CA ILE A 31 25.43 54.40 10.96
C ILE A 31 23.98 54.27 11.43
N HIS A 32 23.78 54.02 12.71
CA HIS A 32 22.50 53.89 13.39
C HIS A 32 22.12 55.20 14.10
N LEU A 33 20.88 55.63 13.93
CA LEU A 33 20.43 56.97 14.31
C LEU A 33 19.14 56.92 15.14
N CYS A 34 19.12 57.63 16.27
CA CYS A 34 17.87 57.99 16.94
C CYS A 34 17.16 59.11 16.16
N GLU A 35 15.86 59.27 16.34
CA GLU A 35 15.06 60.24 15.57
C GLU A 35 15.60 61.68 15.68
N ALA A 36 16.05 62.08 16.88
CA ALA A 36 16.63 63.40 17.11
C ALA A 36 17.97 63.61 16.36
N CYS A 37 18.70 62.52 16.12
CA CYS A 37 20.00 62.54 15.45
C CYS A 37 19.91 62.41 13.92
N VAL A 38 18.77 61.96 13.36
CA VAL A 38 18.54 61.91 11.90
C VAL A 38 18.68 63.30 11.28
N TRP A 39 18.05 64.30 11.87
CA TRP A 39 18.14 65.68 11.38
C TRP A 39 19.57 66.23 11.43
N LYS A 40 20.27 66.01 12.54
CA LYS A 40 21.67 66.41 12.68
C LYS A 40 22.53 65.73 11.60
N HIS A 41 22.33 64.44 11.37
CA HIS A 41 23.06 63.70 10.35
C HIS A 41 22.89 64.30 8.94
N TYR A 42 21.69 64.76 8.58
CA TYR A 42 21.40 65.40 7.29
C TYR A 42 22.12 66.74 7.10
N PHE A 43 22.18 67.58 8.15
CA PHE A 43 22.71 68.94 8.04
C PHE A 43 24.23 69.04 8.09
N PHE A 44 24.92 68.09 8.74
CA PHE A 44 26.38 68.17 8.90
C PHE A 44 27.18 67.63 7.71
N LYS A 45 26.53 67.00 6.72
CA LYS A 45 27.21 66.41 5.57
C LYS A 45 26.59 66.92 4.26
N PHE A 46 27.41 67.55 3.41
CA PHE A 46 27.04 67.97 2.04
C PHE A 46 26.86 66.78 1.06
N LYS A 47 26.78 65.55 1.56
CA LYS A 47 26.68 64.31 0.76
C LYS A 47 25.28 63.72 0.89
N ASP A 48 24.86 63.00 -0.12
CA ASP A 48 23.54 62.39 -0.15
C ASP A 48 23.40 61.28 0.92
N HIS A 49 22.22 61.17 1.53
CA HIS A 49 21.91 60.23 2.61
C HIS A 49 20.66 59.41 2.28
N TYR A 50 20.67 58.14 2.64
CA TYR A 50 19.50 57.26 2.49
C TYR A 50 19.16 56.63 3.83
N ILE A 51 18.12 57.17 4.47
CA ILE A 51 17.69 56.75 5.80
C ILE A 51 16.58 55.71 5.67
N VAL A 52 16.81 54.54 6.27
CA VAL A 52 15.87 53.42 6.30
C VAL A 52 15.53 53.05 7.75
N PRO A 53 14.39 52.39 8.00
CA PRO A 53 14.16 51.72 9.27
C PRO A 53 15.28 50.73 9.59
N PHE A 54 15.69 50.63 10.85
CA PHE A 54 16.81 49.76 11.26
C PHE A 54 16.65 48.29 10.83
N LYS A 55 15.41 47.79 10.80
CA LYS A 55 15.07 46.42 10.34
C LYS A 55 15.34 46.19 8.85
N LEU A 56 15.46 47.27 8.07
CA LEU A 56 15.74 47.26 6.63
C LEU A 56 17.16 47.74 6.31
N ARG A 57 18.07 47.78 7.30
CA ARG A 57 19.48 48.15 7.05
C ARG A 57 20.11 47.23 6.00
N GLY A 58 20.89 47.80 5.08
CA GLY A 58 21.58 47.08 4.02
C GLY A 58 20.69 46.67 2.84
N ILE A 59 19.50 47.26 2.71
CA ILE A 59 18.57 46.95 1.62
C ILE A 59 19.00 47.57 0.29
N THR A 60 19.78 48.66 0.30
CA THR A 60 20.32 49.26 -0.93
C THR A 60 21.73 48.73 -1.23
N PRO A 61 21.91 47.83 -2.20
CA PRO A 61 23.23 47.38 -2.60
C PRO A 61 23.99 48.48 -3.35
N LYS A 62 25.32 48.36 -3.39
CA LYS A 62 26.16 49.15 -4.29
C LYS A 62 25.86 48.78 -5.74
N CYS A 63 25.85 49.77 -6.63
CA CYS A 63 25.66 49.52 -8.04
C CYS A 63 26.89 48.80 -8.63
N THR A 64 26.65 47.75 -9.41
CA THR A 64 27.71 46.98 -10.07
C THR A 64 28.40 47.76 -11.20
N LYS A 65 27.68 48.70 -11.84
CA LYS A 65 28.18 49.54 -12.94
C LYS A 65 28.73 50.88 -12.44
N HIS A 66 28.21 51.39 -11.33
CA HIS A 66 28.56 52.70 -10.77
C HIS A 66 28.99 52.53 -9.31
N SER A 67 30.26 52.20 -9.07
CA SER A 67 30.77 51.78 -7.76
C SER A 67 30.63 52.80 -6.63
N THR A 68 30.46 54.08 -6.96
CA THR A 68 30.21 55.18 -6.02
C THR A 68 28.74 55.36 -5.66
N GLU A 69 27.83 54.70 -6.38
CA GLU A 69 26.38 54.87 -6.27
C GLU A 69 25.71 53.70 -5.55
N ILE A 70 24.63 54.00 -4.85
CA ILE A 70 23.75 52.98 -4.25
C ILE A 70 22.46 52.82 -5.05
N CYS A 71 21.92 51.60 -5.07
CA CYS A 71 20.69 51.30 -5.78
C CYS A 71 19.48 51.52 -4.87
N ARG A 72 18.71 52.58 -5.14
CA ARG A 72 17.48 52.93 -4.42
C ARG A 72 16.20 52.46 -5.13
N GLN A 73 16.33 52.02 -6.37
CA GLN A 73 15.23 51.54 -7.18
C GLN A 73 15.48 50.12 -7.66
N LEU A 74 14.40 49.40 -7.93
CA LEU A 74 14.41 48.10 -8.58
C LEU A 74 13.86 48.26 -9.99
N CYS A 75 14.65 47.86 -10.99
CA CYS A 75 14.15 47.64 -12.33
C CYS A 75 13.33 46.35 -12.32
N THR A 76 12.00 46.47 -12.32
CA THR A 76 11.10 45.30 -12.26
C THR A 76 11.08 44.48 -13.54
N THR A 77 11.44 45.09 -14.68
CA THR A 77 11.60 44.39 -15.96
C THR A 77 12.83 43.47 -15.94
N CYS A 78 13.95 43.95 -15.43
CA CYS A 78 15.21 43.18 -15.36
C CYS A 78 15.37 42.41 -14.04
N ASN A 79 14.51 42.68 -13.05
CA ASN A 79 14.60 42.17 -11.68
C ASN A 79 15.97 42.43 -11.02
N ILE A 80 16.54 43.62 -11.21
CA ILE A 80 17.82 44.03 -10.61
C ILE A 80 17.72 45.41 -9.94
N PRO A 81 18.47 45.65 -8.85
CA PRO A 81 18.53 46.95 -8.21
C PRO A 81 19.39 47.92 -9.05
N ILE A 82 18.89 49.13 -9.26
CA ILE A 82 19.52 50.17 -10.10
C ILE A 82 19.71 51.47 -9.32
N CYS A 83 20.80 52.19 -9.62
CA CYS A 83 21.10 53.49 -9.04
C CYS A 83 20.60 54.65 -9.93
N PRO A 84 20.63 55.91 -9.46
CA PRO A 84 20.17 57.05 -10.25
C PRO A 84 20.85 57.18 -11.62
N LEU A 85 22.15 56.85 -11.73
CA LEU A 85 22.86 56.85 -13.02
C LEU A 85 22.38 55.74 -13.97
N CYS A 86 22.01 54.57 -13.43
CA CYS A 86 21.39 53.50 -14.22
C CYS A 86 19.97 53.87 -14.66
N VAL A 87 19.23 54.61 -13.85
CA VAL A 87 17.88 55.11 -14.21
C VAL A 87 17.95 56.11 -15.36
N ALA A 88 18.97 56.99 -15.33
CA ALA A 88 19.21 57.99 -16.36
C ALA A 88 19.93 57.45 -17.60
N SER A 89 20.37 56.18 -17.60
CA SER A 89 20.99 55.57 -18.77
C SER A 89 19.92 55.08 -19.75
N SER A 90 20.24 55.09 -21.04
CA SER A 90 19.36 54.57 -22.09
C SER A 90 19.00 53.09 -21.91
N GLU A 91 19.76 52.34 -21.11
CA GLU A 91 19.56 50.91 -20.86
C GLU A 91 18.33 50.61 -19.98
N HIS A 92 17.93 51.51 -19.09
CA HIS A 92 16.77 51.32 -18.21
C HIS A 92 15.74 52.44 -18.29
N GLU A 93 15.93 53.40 -19.19
CA GLU A 93 15.04 54.55 -19.40
C GLU A 93 13.58 54.14 -19.63
N GLN A 94 13.36 53.05 -20.39
CA GLN A 94 12.01 52.55 -20.71
C GLN A 94 11.53 51.41 -19.81
N HIS A 95 12.34 50.96 -18.85
CA HIS A 95 11.96 49.84 -17.99
C HIS A 95 11.12 50.30 -16.81
N ARG A 96 10.24 49.41 -16.33
CA ARG A 96 9.40 49.71 -15.17
C ARG A 96 10.23 49.67 -13.91
N GLN A 97 10.22 50.76 -13.15
CA GLN A 97 10.99 50.93 -11.93
C GLN A 97 10.04 50.97 -10.73
N LYS A 98 10.49 50.44 -9.59
CA LYS A 98 9.81 50.59 -8.30
C LYS A 98 10.83 51.01 -7.24
N ASP A 99 10.36 51.70 -6.23
CA ASP A 99 11.14 51.93 -5.02
C ASP A 99 11.49 50.58 -4.38
N ILE A 100 12.77 50.40 -4.03
CA ILE A 100 13.29 49.11 -3.55
C ILE A 100 12.72 48.76 -2.18
N LEU A 101 12.44 49.74 -1.32
CA LEU A 101 11.84 49.52 0.01
C LEU A 101 10.42 49.02 -0.15
N LYS A 102 9.60 49.74 -0.94
CA LYS A 102 8.20 49.35 -1.18
C LYS A 102 8.09 47.96 -1.80
N TRP A 103 8.99 47.62 -2.73
CA TRP A 103 9.01 46.28 -3.33
C TRP A 103 9.38 45.20 -2.31
N PHE A 104 10.39 45.45 -1.48
CA PHE A 104 10.86 44.49 -0.48
C PHE A 104 9.80 44.24 0.59
N GLU A 105 9.15 45.29 1.09
CA GLU A 105 8.08 45.17 2.09
C GLU A 105 6.91 44.35 1.55
N ALA A 106 6.42 44.66 0.34
CA ALA A 106 5.35 43.89 -0.29
C ALA A 106 5.74 42.42 -0.52
N LYS A 107 7.01 42.14 -0.90
CA LYS A 107 7.48 40.75 -1.05
C LYS A 107 7.54 40.01 0.28
N ARG A 108 7.96 40.70 1.35
CA ARG A 108 8.00 40.12 2.69
C ARG A 108 6.59 39.81 3.21
N GLU A 109 5.62 40.68 2.97
CA GLU A 109 4.22 40.45 3.32
C GLU A 109 3.67 39.20 2.62
N LEU A 110 3.88 39.09 1.30
CA LEU A 110 3.48 37.89 0.55
C LEU A 110 4.13 36.61 1.11
N MET A 111 5.42 36.65 1.44
CA MET A 111 6.11 35.50 2.04
C MET A 111 5.52 35.13 3.42
N GLN A 112 5.07 36.11 4.20
CA GLN A 112 4.45 35.88 5.49
C GLN A 112 3.06 35.26 5.34
N GLU A 113 2.27 35.71 4.36
CA GLU A 113 0.97 35.12 4.02
C GLU A 113 1.12 33.67 3.56
N ASP A 114 2.04 33.41 2.62
CA ASP A 114 2.33 32.07 2.11
C ASP A 114 2.78 31.13 3.24
N LEU A 115 3.70 31.60 4.10
CA LEU A 115 4.17 30.82 5.25
C LEU A 115 3.01 30.49 6.18
N GLN A 116 2.14 31.46 6.47
CA GLN A 116 1.01 31.26 7.35
C GLN A 116 -0.01 30.26 6.78
N ASP A 117 -0.31 30.33 5.47
CA ASP A 117 -1.22 29.36 4.83
C ASP A 117 -0.60 27.95 4.80
N LEU A 118 0.69 27.85 4.48
CA LEU A 118 1.40 26.58 4.50
C LEU A 118 1.40 25.94 5.89
N GLU A 119 1.73 26.70 6.94
CA GLU A 119 1.81 26.18 8.31
C GLU A 119 0.45 25.87 8.93
N LYS A 120 -0.56 26.71 8.70
CA LYS A 120 -1.85 26.60 9.39
C LYS A 120 -2.92 25.84 8.62
N SER A 121 -2.83 25.78 7.30
CA SER A 121 -3.85 25.19 6.44
C SER A 121 -3.34 23.96 5.72
N ILE A 122 -2.26 24.09 4.94
CA ILE A 122 -1.81 23.02 4.04
C ILE A 122 -1.13 21.91 4.82
N TYR A 123 -0.14 22.23 5.65
CA TYR A 123 0.66 21.24 6.37
C TYR A 123 -0.18 20.33 7.29
N PRO A 124 -1.10 20.84 8.13
CA PRO A 124 -1.89 20.00 9.03
C PRO A 124 -2.81 19.02 8.27
N ARG A 125 -3.38 19.42 7.13
CA ARG A 125 -4.23 18.56 6.30
C ARG A 125 -3.45 17.36 5.73
N TYR A 126 -2.21 17.59 5.32
CA TYR A 126 -1.35 16.50 4.83
C TYR A 126 -0.86 15.61 5.96
N GLN A 127 -0.57 16.16 7.15
CA GLN A 127 -0.30 15.34 8.33
C GLN A 127 -1.49 14.44 8.68
N GLU A 128 -2.70 15.01 8.73
CA GLU A 128 -3.92 14.26 9.00
C GLU A 128 -4.14 13.16 7.96
N ALA A 129 -4.07 13.48 6.66
CA ALA A 129 -4.19 12.48 5.59
C ALA A 129 -3.15 11.34 5.74
N ALA A 130 -1.92 11.66 6.12
CA ALA A 130 -0.88 10.66 6.37
C ALA A 130 -1.21 9.74 7.55
N THR A 131 -1.96 10.20 8.57
CA THR A 131 -2.40 9.34 9.69
C THR A 131 -3.50 8.34 9.29
N TYR A 132 -4.36 8.67 8.31
CA TYR A 132 -5.43 7.77 7.87
C TYR A 132 -4.95 6.63 6.96
N ILE A 133 -3.86 6.84 6.20
CA ILE A 133 -3.35 5.84 5.25
C ILE A 133 -3.00 4.50 5.93
N PRO A 134 -2.26 4.46 7.05
CA PRO A 134 -1.98 3.21 7.77
C PRO A 134 -3.24 2.50 8.29
N VAL A 135 -4.23 3.26 8.78
CA VAL A 135 -5.50 2.72 9.29
C VAL A 135 -6.26 2.02 8.16
N HIS A 136 -6.45 2.72 7.04
CA HIS A 136 -7.10 2.15 5.87
C HIS A 136 -6.37 0.90 5.33
N ARG A 137 -5.04 0.93 5.32
CA ARG A 137 -4.23 -0.25 4.92
C ARG A 137 -4.48 -1.43 5.85
N ALA A 138 -4.51 -1.20 7.16
CA ALA A 138 -4.79 -2.24 8.15
C ALA A 138 -6.20 -2.84 7.99
N ASP A 139 -7.20 -1.99 7.76
CA ASP A 139 -8.58 -2.43 7.55
C ASP A 139 -8.74 -3.29 6.28
N VAL A 140 -8.11 -2.86 5.17
CA VAL A 140 -8.10 -3.64 3.93
C VAL A 140 -7.43 -5.00 4.14
N ASN A 141 -6.27 -5.04 4.81
CA ASN A 141 -5.57 -6.28 5.10
C ASN A 141 -6.41 -7.22 5.98
N LYS A 142 -7.03 -6.69 7.03
CA LYS A 142 -7.90 -7.45 7.93
C LYS A 142 -9.11 -8.04 7.18
N ARG A 143 -9.73 -7.24 6.30
CA ARG A 143 -10.85 -7.71 5.47
C ARG A 143 -10.41 -8.81 4.52
N SER A 144 -9.26 -8.64 3.86
CA SER A 144 -8.69 -9.62 2.95
C SER A 144 -8.43 -10.95 3.65
N GLN A 145 -7.72 -10.93 4.79
CA GLN A 145 -7.47 -12.13 5.60
C GLN A 145 -8.76 -12.85 6.00
N LYS A 146 -9.77 -12.10 6.48
CA LYS A 146 -11.06 -12.68 6.86
C LYS A 146 -11.74 -13.37 5.68
N LEU A 147 -11.70 -12.76 4.49
CA LEU A 147 -12.29 -13.32 3.29
C LEU A 147 -11.55 -14.60 2.86
N THR A 148 -10.21 -14.57 2.80
CA THR A 148 -9.38 -15.73 2.48
C THR A 148 -9.65 -16.89 3.43
N THR A 149 -9.60 -16.67 4.74
CA THR A 149 -9.89 -17.73 5.73
C THR A 149 -11.32 -18.27 5.61
N THR A 150 -12.30 -17.43 5.24
CA THR A 150 -13.67 -17.90 5.03
C THR A 150 -13.76 -18.79 3.79
N LEU A 151 -13.10 -18.38 2.70
CA LEU A 151 -13.03 -19.14 1.46
C LEU A 151 -12.32 -20.48 1.66
N ASP A 152 -11.20 -20.50 2.38
CA ASP A 152 -10.45 -21.72 2.69
C ASP A 152 -11.32 -22.72 3.47
N LYS A 153 -12.05 -22.24 4.49
CA LYS A 153 -12.99 -23.08 5.25
C LYS A 153 -14.11 -23.66 4.40
N GLN A 154 -14.62 -22.90 3.43
CA GLN A 154 -15.61 -23.41 2.49
C GLN A 154 -15.00 -24.45 1.55
N GLY A 155 -13.78 -24.22 1.06
CA GLY A 155 -13.04 -25.20 0.26
C GLY A 155 -12.83 -26.51 1.00
N GLU A 156 -12.40 -26.46 2.26
CA GLU A 156 -12.27 -27.66 3.11
C GLU A 156 -13.60 -28.38 3.33
N ALA A 157 -14.70 -27.66 3.54
CA ALA A 157 -16.01 -28.26 3.70
C ALA A 157 -16.45 -29.01 2.43
N LEU A 158 -16.27 -28.40 1.26
CA LEU A 158 -16.58 -29.01 -0.03
C LEU A 158 -15.72 -30.26 -0.29
N HIS A 159 -14.42 -30.21 0.01
CA HIS A 159 -13.55 -31.39 -0.10
C HIS A 159 -14.06 -32.54 0.77
N ARG A 160 -14.48 -32.27 2.03
CA ARG A 160 -15.03 -33.30 2.91
C ARG A 160 -16.33 -33.90 2.39
N GLU A 161 -17.21 -33.09 1.80
CA GLU A 161 -18.44 -33.59 1.19
C GLU A 161 -18.14 -34.53 0.01
N ILE A 162 -17.22 -34.13 -0.87
CA ILE A 162 -16.77 -34.96 -2.00
C ILE A 162 -16.17 -36.28 -1.50
N ASP A 163 -15.27 -36.23 -0.52
CA ASP A 163 -14.65 -37.42 0.06
C ASP A 163 -15.71 -38.36 0.66
N THR A 164 -16.72 -37.81 1.34
CA THR A 164 -17.82 -38.59 1.93
C THR A 164 -18.61 -39.32 0.85
N ILE A 165 -18.93 -38.66 -0.27
CA ILE A 165 -19.63 -39.28 -1.41
C ILE A 165 -18.77 -40.40 -2.01
N ILE A 166 -17.48 -40.14 -2.24
CA ILE A 166 -16.54 -41.14 -2.81
C ILE A 166 -16.45 -42.37 -1.90
N GLN A 167 -16.38 -42.19 -0.58
CA GLN A 167 -16.35 -43.31 0.35
C GLN A 167 -17.65 -44.11 0.35
N GLY A 168 -18.81 -43.44 0.27
CA GLY A 168 -20.10 -44.12 0.09
C GLY A 168 -20.11 -45.01 -1.16
N MET A 169 -19.66 -44.47 -2.30
CA MET A 169 -19.58 -45.25 -3.55
C MET A 169 -18.61 -46.43 -3.47
N LYS A 170 -17.51 -46.31 -2.71
CA LYS A 170 -16.59 -47.43 -2.47
C LYS A 170 -17.24 -48.53 -1.62
N SER A 171 -17.93 -48.14 -0.55
CA SER A 171 -18.67 -49.11 0.28
C SER A 171 -19.76 -49.83 -0.51
N ASP A 172 -20.48 -49.13 -1.40
CA ASP A 172 -21.47 -49.77 -2.28
C ASP A 172 -20.83 -50.82 -3.21
N ILE A 173 -19.62 -50.55 -3.72
CA ILE A 173 -18.84 -51.51 -4.52
C ILE A 173 -18.42 -52.71 -3.66
N ASP A 174 -17.87 -52.47 -2.47
CA ASP A 174 -17.43 -53.54 -1.56
C ASP A 174 -18.60 -54.46 -1.15
N ASP A 175 -19.77 -53.89 -0.87
CA ASP A 175 -20.99 -54.63 -0.53
C ASP A 175 -21.49 -55.47 -1.71
N MET A 176 -21.45 -54.91 -2.92
CA MET A 176 -21.83 -55.63 -4.14
C MET A 176 -20.87 -56.80 -4.42
N ASP A 177 -19.56 -56.56 -4.30
CA ASP A 177 -18.54 -57.60 -4.48
C ASP A 177 -18.70 -58.73 -3.44
N ALA A 178 -18.98 -58.39 -2.18
CA ALA A 178 -19.25 -59.37 -1.13
C ALA A 178 -20.48 -60.25 -1.44
N GLN A 179 -21.56 -59.66 -1.97
CA GLN A 179 -22.75 -60.40 -2.40
C GLN A 179 -22.44 -61.35 -3.56
N TYR A 180 -21.69 -60.88 -4.56
CA TYR A 180 -21.29 -61.73 -5.69
C TYR A 180 -20.39 -62.88 -5.26
N ILE A 181 -19.41 -62.64 -4.39
CA ILE A 181 -18.53 -63.68 -3.86
C ILE A 181 -19.35 -64.72 -3.08
N ALA A 182 -20.26 -64.30 -2.21
CA ALA A 182 -21.10 -65.22 -1.45
C ALA A 182 -21.99 -66.10 -2.35
N ALA A 183 -22.50 -65.55 -3.45
CA ALA A 183 -23.27 -66.32 -4.43
C ALA A 183 -22.40 -67.35 -5.17
N LEU A 184 -21.17 -66.98 -5.55
CA LEU A 184 -20.20 -67.90 -6.14
C LEU A 184 -19.82 -69.03 -5.19
N ASP A 185 -19.57 -68.72 -3.91
CA ASP A 185 -19.26 -69.73 -2.88
C ASP A 185 -20.40 -70.74 -2.71
N GLN A 186 -21.65 -70.28 -2.71
CA GLN A 186 -22.82 -71.18 -2.63
C GLN A 186 -22.91 -72.09 -3.86
N GLN A 187 -22.65 -71.54 -5.05
CA GLN A 187 -22.66 -72.31 -6.28
C GLN A 187 -21.52 -73.35 -6.30
N GLU A 188 -20.33 -72.97 -5.83
CA GLU A 188 -19.19 -73.88 -5.68
C GLU A 188 -19.54 -75.04 -4.74
N VAL A 189 -20.14 -74.77 -3.58
CA VAL A 189 -20.58 -75.80 -2.63
C VAL A 189 -21.60 -76.75 -3.28
N ALA A 190 -22.60 -76.22 -4.00
CA ALA A 190 -23.61 -77.04 -4.66
C ALA A 190 -23.01 -77.95 -5.75
N ILE A 191 -22.09 -77.43 -6.56
CA ILE A 191 -21.38 -78.20 -7.58
C ILE A 191 -20.53 -79.29 -6.92
N ASN A 192 -19.73 -78.93 -5.92
CA ASN A 192 -18.87 -79.86 -5.20
C ASN A 192 -19.65 -80.96 -4.47
N HIS A 193 -20.88 -80.69 -4.03
CA HIS A 193 -21.79 -81.70 -3.50
C HIS A 193 -22.40 -82.61 -4.58
N THR A 194 -22.71 -82.07 -5.76
CA THR A 194 -23.32 -82.83 -6.87
C THR A 194 -22.32 -83.77 -7.56
N ILE A 195 -21.03 -83.39 -7.64
CA ILE A 195 -19.97 -84.20 -8.24
C ILE A 195 -19.91 -85.64 -7.67
N PRO A 196 -19.85 -85.88 -6.34
CA PRO A 196 -19.81 -87.24 -5.80
C PRO A 196 -21.12 -88.01 -6.04
N GLU A 197 -22.28 -87.36 -6.06
CA GLU A 197 -23.55 -88.01 -6.42
C GLU A 197 -23.51 -88.53 -7.86
N ILE A 198 -23.06 -87.70 -8.80
CA ILE A 198 -22.87 -88.10 -10.20
C ILE A 198 -21.85 -89.24 -10.29
N LYS A 199 -20.73 -89.15 -9.55
CA LYS A 199 -19.72 -90.20 -9.50
C LYS A 199 -20.30 -91.54 -9.01
N GLN A 200 -21.17 -91.52 -7.99
CA GLN A 200 -21.83 -92.72 -7.50
C GLN A 200 -22.79 -93.30 -8.54
N VAL A 201 -23.62 -92.48 -9.17
CA VAL A 201 -24.51 -92.92 -10.25
C VAL A 201 -23.73 -93.56 -11.40
N ILE A 202 -22.57 -93.00 -11.76
CA ILE A 202 -21.69 -93.60 -12.78
C ILE A 202 -21.17 -94.98 -12.33
N LEU A 203 -20.78 -95.14 -11.07
CA LEU A 203 -20.32 -96.43 -10.53
C LEU A 203 -21.44 -97.48 -10.52
N ASP A 204 -22.63 -97.10 -10.06
CA ASP A 204 -23.80 -97.98 -10.01
C ASP A 204 -24.19 -98.45 -11.43
N LEU A 205 -24.19 -97.53 -12.40
CA LEU A 205 -24.45 -97.86 -13.81
C LEU A 205 -23.40 -98.81 -14.40
N LYS A 206 -22.11 -98.61 -14.09
CA LYS A 206 -21.06 -99.54 -14.54
C LYS A 206 -21.28 -100.94 -13.97
N MET A 207 -21.56 -101.05 -12.67
CA MET A 207 -21.86 -102.33 -12.03
C MET A 207 -23.10 -103.01 -12.63
N LEU A 208 -24.13 -102.23 -12.97
CA LEU A 208 -25.33 -102.75 -13.63
C LEU A 208 -25.04 -103.23 -15.05
N LEU A 209 -24.12 -102.58 -15.79
CA LEU A 209 -23.71 -103.02 -17.13
C LEU A 209 -22.87 -104.30 -17.09
N ASP A 210 -22.11 -104.52 -16.02
CA ASP A 210 -21.26 -105.71 -15.84
C ASP A 210 -22.03 -106.93 -15.30
N THR A 211 -23.27 -106.76 -14.83
CA THR A 211 -24.08 -107.87 -14.28
C THR A 211 -24.80 -108.68 -15.36
N SER A 212 -24.97 -109.98 -15.13
CA SER A 212 -25.82 -110.86 -15.96
C SER A 212 -27.23 -111.06 -15.39
N ASP A 213 -27.59 -110.36 -14.30
CA ASP A 213 -28.92 -110.45 -13.67
C ASP A 213 -29.97 -109.65 -14.46
N PHE A 214 -30.79 -110.35 -15.24
CA PHE A 214 -31.86 -109.77 -16.04
C PHE A 214 -32.85 -108.94 -15.21
N ARG A 215 -33.16 -109.33 -13.95
CA ARG A 215 -34.17 -108.63 -13.15
C ARG A 215 -33.69 -107.22 -12.81
N LEU A 216 -32.45 -107.10 -12.34
CA LEU A 216 -31.84 -105.81 -12.00
C LEU A 216 -31.76 -104.87 -13.21
N VAL A 217 -31.40 -105.39 -14.40
CA VAL A 217 -31.34 -104.59 -15.63
C VAL A 217 -32.76 -104.20 -16.11
N SER A 218 -33.74 -105.09 -16.00
CA SER A 218 -35.12 -104.82 -16.44
C SER A 218 -35.83 -103.75 -15.62
N GLU A 219 -35.44 -103.58 -14.35
CA GLU A 219 -35.97 -102.56 -13.44
C GLU A 219 -35.33 -101.18 -13.66
N TYR A 220 -34.22 -101.09 -14.40
CA TYR A 220 -33.57 -99.81 -14.67
C TYR A 220 -34.45 -98.89 -15.54
N THR A 221 -34.73 -97.70 -15.02
CA THR A 221 -35.39 -96.63 -15.74
C THR A 221 -34.46 -95.44 -15.92
N SER A 222 -34.27 -94.99 -17.16
CA SER A 222 -33.40 -93.85 -17.46
C SER A 222 -33.84 -92.57 -16.76
N ARG A 223 -32.91 -91.96 -16.03
CA ARG A 223 -33.10 -90.66 -15.37
C ARG A 223 -32.65 -89.48 -16.23
N SER A 224 -31.89 -89.69 -17.31
CA SER A 224 -31.30 -88.63 -18.14
C SER A 224 -32.29 -87.90 -19.04
N ARG A 225 -33.50 -88.46 -19.24
CA ARG A 225 -34.51 -87.89 -20.13
C ARG A 225 -35.33 -86.75 -19.50
N ASN A 226 -35.25 -86.57 -18.19
CA ASN A 226 -36.07 -85.61 -17.43
C ASN A 226 -35.30 -84.39 -16.87
N SER A 227 -33.97 -84.34 -16.96
CA SER A 227 -33.14 -83.28 -16.32
C SER A 227 -32.85 -82.07 -17.22
N GLY A 228 -33.57 -81.89 -18.32
CA GLY A 228 -33.33 -80.84 -19.34
C GLY A 228 -33.80 -79.41 -18.99
N THR A 229 -33.93 -79.02 -17.72
CA THR A 229 -34.30 -77.64 -17.34
C THR A 229 -33.56 -77.15 -16.09
N CYS A 230 -32.27 -76.84 -16.22
CA CYS A 230 -31.66 -75.84 -15.33
C CYS A 230 -32.11 -74.45 -15.81
N GLN A 231 -33.17 -73.92 -15.19
CA GLN A 231 -33.45 -72.49 -15.27
C GLN A 231 -32.36 -71.75 -14.48
N LEU A 232 -31.36 -71.24 -15.19
CA LEU A 232 -30.55 -70.12 -14.71
C LEU A 232 -31.46 -68.90 -14.61
N SER A 233 -32.08 -68.69 -13.45
CA SER A 233 -32.76 -67.44 -13.16
C SER A 233 -31.71 -66.38 -12.81
N SER A 234 -31.32 -65.59 -13.81
CA SER A 234 -30.68 -64.29 -13.57
C SER A 234 -31.73 -63.30 -13.07
N LYS A 235 -31.56 -62.82 -11.85
CA LYS A 235 -31.96 -61.48 -11.41
C LYS A 235 -30.76 -60.83 -10.76
#